data_AF-A0A932TLC2-F1
#
_entry.id   AF-A0A932TLC2-F1
#
_cell.length_a   1.000
_cell.length_b   1.000
_cell.length_c   1.000
_cell.angle_alpha   90.00
_cell.angle_beta   90.00
_cell.angle_gamma   90.00
#
_symmetry.space_group_name_H-M   'P 1'
#
loop_
_entity.id
_entity.type
_entity.pdbx_description
1 polymer ?
#
loop_
_entity_poly.entity_id
_entity_poly.type
_entity_poly.pdbx_seq_one_letter_code
_entity_poly.pdbx_strand_id
1 'polypeptide(L)'
;MKKVLCWLTAPLVLAMLIGFSSGVAFAGNIELPFHPGNFKSSQDNLYLPMAIGATYVYMAEEEDGLVLNEITQTPRKKKVLGVATTVVYDVEWLLVEGVGWVLTAETFDWIAWDNDGNAWYFGEDTTEYLYDEEWNPIGTSKAGSWQAGVDGAEPGILMLADPMPGDSYRQEFYEGVAED
;
A
#
# COMPACT_ATOMS: atom_id res chain seq x y z
N MET A 1 4.66 15.56 -17.65
CA MET A 1 4.20 14.53 -16.69
C MET A 1 2.68 14.49 -16.77
N LYS A 2 2.08 13.35 -17.11
CA LYS A 2 0.63 13.22 -17.24
C LYS A 2 0.06 12.93 -15.85
N LYS A 3 -0.57 13.93 -15.22
CA LYS A 3 -1.36 13.73 -13.99
C LYS A 3 -2.71 13.12 -14.41
N VAL A 4 -3.01 11.91 -13.96
CA VAL A 4 -4.33 11.29 -14.12
C VAL A 4 -5.09 11.57 -12.84
N LEU A 5 -6.09 12.44 -12.92
CA LEU A 5 -6.93 12.83 -11.79
C LEU A 5 -8.17 11.93 -11.82
N CYS A 6 -8.25 10.97 -10.91
CA CYS A 6 -9.42 10.10 -10.79
C CYS A 6 -10.38 10.71 -9.78
N TRP A 7 -11.54 11.18 -10.26
CA TRP A 7 -12.63 11.65 -9.40
C TRP A 7 -13.55 10.46 -9.11
N LEU A 8 -13.63 10.01 -7.85
CA LEU A 8 -14.69 9.11 -7.43
C LEU A 8 -15.92 9.95 -7.03
N THR A 9 -16.82 10.17 -7.99
CA THR A 9 -18.16 10.68 -7.69
C THR A 9 -19.05 9.53 -7.21
N ALA A 10 -19.59 9.64 -6.01
CA ALA A 10 -20.56 8.69 -5.43
C ALA A 10 -21.80 8.53 -6.35
N PRO A 11 -22.27 7.30 -6.65
CA PRO A 11 -23.47 7.13 -7.44
C PRO A 11 -24.73 7.11 -6.56
N LEU A 12 -25.74 7.82 -7.06
CA LEU A 12 -27.14 7.77 -6.69
C LEU A 12 -27.65 6.31 -6.66
N VAL A 13 -28.32 5.92 -5.58
CA VAL A 13 -28.94 4.59 -5.44
C VAL A 13 -30.16 4.48 -6.36
N LEU A 14 -30.11 3.57 -7.34
CA LEU A 14 -31.27 3.09 -8.09
C LEU A 14 -31.35 1.57 -7.93
N ALA A 15 -32.33 1.10 -7.17
CA ALA A 15 -32.57 -0.33 -6.98
C ALA A 15 -33.19 -0.95 -8.24
N MET A 16 -32.46 -1.87 -8.87
CA MET A 16 -33.00 -2.78 -9.89
C MET A 16 -32.74 -4.21 -9.44
N LEU A 17 -33.82 -4.91 -9.07
CA LEU A 17 -33.81 -6.33 -8.73
C LEU A 17 -33.60 -7.15 -10.02
N ILE A 18 -32.42 -7.73 -10.18
CA ILE A 18 -32.14 -8.80 -11.15
C ILE A 18 -31.52 -9.96 -10.38
N GLY A 19 -32.19 -11.10 -10.39
CA GLY A 19 -31.76 -12.31 -9.69
C GLY A 19 -30.46 -12.86 -10.28
N PHE A 20 -29.43 -12.97 -9.44
CA PHE A 20 -28.22 -13.72 -9.72
C PHE A 20 -28.29 -15.09 -9.04
N SER A 21 -28.07 -16.16 -9.81
CA SER A 21 -27.81 -17.47 -9.25
C SER A 21 -26.53 -17.41 -8.43
N SER A 22 -26.64 -17.71 -7.14
CA SER A 22 -25.53 -17.73 -6.19
C SER A 22 -24.51 -18.81 -6.58
N GLY A 23 -23.46 -18.41 -7.30
CA GLY A 23 -22.17 -19.04 -7.11
C GLY A 23 -21.65 -18.55 -5.77
N VAL A 24 -21.62 -19.42 -4.76
CA VAL A 24 -20.95 -19.11 -3.50
C VAL A 24 -19.46 -18.99 -3.84
N ALA A 25 -18.95 -17.77 -3.95
CA ALA A 25 -17.51 -17.54 -3.88
C ALA A 25 -17.08 -18.03 -2.50
N PHE A 26 -16.29 -19.09 -2.46
CA PHE A 26 -15.71 -19.56 -1.21
C PHE A 26 -14.62 -18.55 -0.82
N ALA A 27 -14.91 -17.73 0.18
CA ALA A 27 -13.92 -16.92 0.88
C ALA A 27 -12.80 -17.84 1.40
N GLY A 28 -11.57 -17.61 0.94
CA GLY A 28 -10.38 -18.31 1.41
C GLY A 28 -9.51 -17.43 2.30
N ASN A 29 -8.95 -18.00 3.36
CA ASN A 29 -7.73 -17.44 3.94
C ASN A 29 -6.55 -17.97 3.10
N ILE A 30 -5.92 -17.06 2.35
CA ILE A 30 -4.85 -17.38 1.41
C ILE A 30 -3.52 -17.19 2.11
N GLU A 31 -2.84 -18.31 2.38
CA GLU A 31 -1.47 -18.32 2.87
C GLU A 31 -0.51 -18.71 1.73
N LEU A 32 0.31 -17.75 1.30
CA LEU A 32 1.39 -17.99 0.35
C LEU A 32 2.73 -18.04 1.10
N PRO A 33 3.44 -19.18 1.11
CA PRO A 33 4.74 -19.25 1.78
C PRO A 33 5.79 -18.48 0.99
N PHE A 34 6.54 -17.61 1.68
CA PHE A 34 7.62 -16.86 1.06
C PHE A 34 8.77 -17.78 0.63
N HIS A 35 9.18 -17.65 -0.65
CA HIS A 35 10.40 -18.24 -1.15
C HIS A 35 11.13 -17.27 -2.10
N PRO A 36 12.42 -16.96 -1.86
CA PRO A 36 13.17 -16.01 -2.70
C PRO A 36 13.36 -16.51 -4.15
N GLY A 37 13.20 -17.82 -4.37
CA GLY A 37 13.24 -18.42 -5.70
C GLY A 37 12.07 -18.02 -6.61
N ASN A 38 11.00 -17.46 -6.05
CA ASN A 38 9.78 -17.08 -6.76
C ASN A 38 9.85 -15.68 -7.38
N PHE A 39 11.01 -15.01 -7.37
CA PHE A 39 11.17 -13.63 -7.87
C PHE A 39 12.19 -13.55 -9.03
N LYS A 40 12.10 -14.49 -9.97
CA LYS A 40 13.05 -14.62 -11.09
C LYS A 40 12.50 -14.12 -12.42
N SER A 41 11.18 -14.11 -12.55
CA SER A 41 10.45 -13.72 -13.76
C SER A 41 9.17 -12.97 -13.35
N SER A 42 9.34 -11.83 -12.68
CA SER A 42 8.25 -10.99 -12.21
C SER A 42 7.21 -10.72 -13.28
N GLN A 43 5.94 -10.87 -12.92
CA GLN A 43 4.79 -10.54 -13.75
C GLN A 43 4.09 -9.28 -13.21
N ASP A 44 3.53 -8.47 -14.09
CA ASP A 44 2.72 -7.32 -13.66
C ASP A 44 1.44 -7.81 -12.97
N ASN A 45 1.02 -7.11 -11.92
CA ASN A 45 -0.26 -7.34 -11.27
C ASN A 45 -1.35 -6.44 -11.89
N LEU A 46 -2.43 -7.03 -12.39
CA LEU A 46 -3.50 -6.28 -13.07
C LEU A 46 -4.32 -5.38 -12.13
N TYR A 47 -4.34 -5.69 -10.84
CA TYR A 47 -5.10 -4.96 -9.82
C TYR A 47 -4.24 -3.92 -9.09
N LEU A 48 -2.92 -4.07 -9.15
CA LEU A 48 -1.95 -3.09 -8.67
C LEU A 48 -0.98 -2.71 -9.81
N PRO A 49 -1.46 -2.06 -10.87
CA PRO A 49 -0.62 -1.68 -12.00
C PRO A 49 0.29 -0.54 -11.57
N MET A 50 1.52 -0.84 -11.18
CA MET A 50 2.55 0.15 -10.88
C MET A 50 3.58 0.15 -12.01
N ALA A 51 3.55 1.20 -12.84
CA ALA A 51 4.58 1.43 -13.86
C ALA A 51 5.72 2.28 -13.29
N ILE A 52 6.97 1.88 -13.55
CA ILE A 52 8.14 2.64 -13.08
C ILE A 52 8.09 4.09 -13.57
N GLY A 53 8.22 5.02 -12.63
CA GLY A 53 8.16 6.46 -12.84
C GLY A 53 6.74 7.04 -12.85
N ALA A 54 5.69 6.21 -12.73
CA ALA A 54 4.34 6.69 -12.53
C ALA A 54 4.15 7.18 -11.08
N THR A 55 3.32 8.22 -10.95
CA THR A 55 2.81 8.72 -9.68
C THR A 55 1.31 8.58 -9.69
N TYR A 56 0.78 7.96 -8.63
CA TYR A 56 -0.62 7.77 -8.36
C TYR A 56 -1.00 8.71 -7.23
N VAL A 57 -2.12 9.40 -7.37
CA VAL A 57 -2.55 10.41 -6.40
C VAL A 57 -3.93 10.04 -5.91
N TYR A 58 -4.05 9.82 -4.61
CA TYR A 58 -5.28 9.44 -3.92
C TYR A 58 -5.68 10.56 -2.97
N MET A 59 -6.99 10.74 -2.79
CA MET A 59 -7.54 11.66 -1.80
C MET A 59 -8.67 10.99 -1.06
N ALA A 60 -8.71 11.15 0.26
CA ALA A 60 -9.73 10.59 1.14
C ALA A 60 -10.11 11.60 2.23
N GLU A 61 -11.38 11.61 2.62
CA GLU A 61 -11.82 12.31 3.85
C GLU A 61 -11.64 11.35 5.03
N GLU A 62 -10.88 11.80 6.02
CA GLU A 62 -10.67 11.10 7.29
C GLU A 62 -11.20 11.94 8.46
N GLU A 63 -11.10 11.42 9.69
CA GLU A 63 -11.57 12.13 10.89
C GLU A 63 -10.90 13.49 11.06
N ASP A 64 -9.60 13.57 10.77
CA ASP A 64 -8.77 14.76 10.95
C ASP A 64 -8.77 15.72 9.74
N GLY A 65 -9.42 15.34 8.63
CA GLY A 65 -9.55 16.19 7.44
C GLY A 65 -9.33 15.46 6.12
N LEU A 66 -9.07 16.23 5.06
CA LEU A 66 -8.80 15.68 3.73
C LEU A 66 -7.32 15.26 3.65
N VAL A 67 -7.09 13.97 3.43
CA VAL A 67 -5.77 13.40 3.18
C VAL A 67 -5.51 13.31 1.68
N LEU A 68 -4.29 13.65 1.26
CA LEU A 68 -3.75 13.49 -0.09
C LEU A 68 -2.54 12.57 -0.01
N ASN A 69 -2.56 11.48 -0.76
CA ASN A 69 -1.45 10.54 -0.81
C ASN A 69 -0.85 10.45 -2.22
N GLU A 70 0.46 10.65 -2.36
CA GLU A 70 1.19 10.64 -3.62
C GLU A 70 2.18 9.47 -3.71
N ILE A 71 1.75 8.37 -4.31
CA ILE A 71 2.53 7.13 -4.44
C ILE A 71 3.32 7.14 -5.75
N THR A 72 4.65 7.17 -5.67
CA THR A 72 5.54 7.16 -6.83
C THR A 72 6.38 5.89 -6.89
N GLN A 73 6.23 5.10 -7.95
CA GLN A 73 7.12 3.97 -8.15
C GLN A 73 8.45 4.42 -8.75
N THR A 74 9.53 4.24 -7.99
CA THR A 74 10.85 4.71 -8.42
C THR A 74 11.60 3.63 -9.21
N PRO A 75 12.66 3.98 -9.98
CA PRO A 75 13.55 2.98 -10.57
C PRO A 75 14.53 2.37 -9.54
N ARG A 76 14.53 2.83 -8.29
CA ARG A 76 15.47 2.36 -7.25
C ARG A 76 15.09 0.94 -6.82
N LYS A 77 16.11 0.17 -6.48
CA LYS A 77 15.98 -1.19 -5.96
C LYS A 77 16.63 -1.30 -4.59
N LYS A 78 16.04 -2.12 -3.72
CA LYS A 78 16.65 -2.57 -2.46
C LYS A 78 16.66 -4.09 -2.45
N LYS A 79 17.64 -4.69 -1.77
CA LYS A 79 17.66 -6.14 -1.57
C LYS A 79 17.16 -6.47 -0.17
N VAL A 80 16.08 -7.23 -0.07
CA VAL A 80 15.50 -7.72 1.20
C VAL A 80 15.32 -9.24 1.07
N LEU A 81 15.82 -10.01 2.03
CA LEU A 81 15.78 -11.49 2.01
C LEU A 81 16.25 -12.15 0.68
N GLY A 82 17.19 -11.51 -0.02
CA GLY A 82 17.72 -12.00 -1.29
C GLY A 82 16.92 -11.60 -2.53
N VAL A 83 15.74 -10.99 -2.37
CA VAL A 83 14.87 -10.49 -3.44
C VAL A 83 15.21 -9.03 -3.76
N ALA A 84 15.25 -8.67 -5.04
CA ALA A 84 15.42 -7.30 -5.49
C ALA A 84 14.06 -6.57 -5.52
N THR A 85 13.72 -5.91 -4.43
CA THR A 85 12.49 -5.12 -4.29
C THR A 85 12.61 -3.77 -5.01
N THR A 86 11.48 -3.26 -5.47
CA THR A 86 11.32 -1.89 -5.99
C THR A 86 11.04 -0.97 -4.82
N VAL A 87 11.71 0.18 -4.82
CA VAL A 87 11.39 1.24 -3.87
C VAL A 87 10.21 2.04 -4.43
N VAL A 88 9.08 1.98 -3.75
CA VAL A 88 7.98 2.93 -3.93
C VAL A 88 8.18 4.05 -2.92
N TYR A 89 7.91 5.28 -3.33
CA TYR A 89 8.04 6.47 -2.49
C TYR A 89 6.65 7.05 -2.32
N ASP A 90 6.17 6.99 -1.09
CA ASP A 90 4.86 7.49 -0.70
C ASP A 90 4.98 8.76 0.14
N VAL A 91 4.07 9.70 -0.09
CA VAL A 91 4.07 11.01 0.57
C VAL A 91 2.63 11.39 0.90
N GLU A 92 2.37 11.50 2.19
CA GLU A 92 1.05 11.82 2.72
C GLU A 92 0.98 13.26 3.20
N TRP A 93 -0.11 13.94 2.85
CA TRP A 93 -0.41 15.29 3.28
C TRP A 93 -1.81 15.36 3.87
N LEU A 94 -1.97 16.13 4.95
CA LEU A 94 -3.26 16.47 5.54
C LEU A 94 -3.61 17.93 5.26
N LEU A 95 -4.84 18.20 4.83
CA LEU A 95 -5.37 19.55 4.73
C LEU A 95 -5.96 20.00 6.06
N VAL A 96 -5.28 20.94 6.70
CA VAL A 96 -5.66 21.49 8.00
C VAL A 96 -6.33 22.85 7.82
N GLU A 97 -7.50 23.05 8.45
CA GLU A 97 -8.23 24.32 8.40
C GLU A 97 -7.39 25.46 8.99
N GLY A 98 -7.24 26.56 8.24
CA GLY A 98 -6.48 27.73 8.66
C GLY A 98 -4.95 27.61 8.55
N VAL A 99 -4.41 26.41 8.28
CA VAL A 99 -2.97 26.16 8.10
C VAL A 99 -2.64 25.83 6.65
N GLY A 100 -3.43 24.95 6.01
CA GLY A 100 -3.18 24.44 4.66
C GLY A 100 -2.69 23.00 4.65
N TRP A 101 -2.00 22.61 3.58
CA TRP A 101 -1.42 21.27 3.46
C TRP A 101 -0.20 21.12 4.36
N VAL A 102 -0.22 20.09 5.20
CA VAL A 102 0.85 19.72 6.12
C VAL A 102 1.34 18.32 5.74
N LEU A 103 2.67 18.13 5.68
CA LEU A 103 3.28 16.84 5.39
C LEU A 103 3.15 15.95 6.64
N THR A 104 2.47 14.81 6.54
CA THR A 104 2.26 13.91 7.69
C THR A 104 3.22 12.74 7.66
N ALA A 105 3.51 12.19 6.47
CA ALA A 105 4.45 11.08 6.34
C ALA A 105 5.22 11.08 5.01
N GLU A 106 6.44 10.54 5.06
CA GLU A 106 7.20 10.11 3.89
C GLU A 106 7.67 8.67 4.07
N THR A 107 7.34 7.79 3.14
CA THR A 107 7.62 6.36 3.24
C THR A 107 8.38 5.85 2.02
N PHE A 108 9.36 4.98 2.27
CA PHE A 108 10.02 4.19 1.23
C PHE A 108 9.65 2.71 1.34
N ASP A 109 8.59 2.31 0.66
CA ASP A 109 8.09 0.94 0.63
C ASP A 109 8.96 0.04 -0.26
N TRP A 110 9.07 -1.23 0.13
CA TRP A 110 9.82 -2.24 -0.61
C TRP A 110 8.87 -3.31 -1.15
N ILE A 111 8.57 -3.24 -2.45
CA ILE A 111 7.58 -4.12 -3.10
C ILE A 111 8.23 -4.95 -4.20
N ALA A 112 7.86 -6.23 -4.32
CA ALA A 112 8.29 -7.06 -5.44
C ALA A 112 7.14 -7.92 -5.97
N TRP A 113 7.21 -8.26 -7.25
CA TRP A 113 6.26 -9.17 -7.88
C TRP A 113 6.88 -10.54 -8.08
N ASP A 114 6.17 -11.58 -7.67
CA ASP A 114 6.60 -12.95 -7.87
C ASP A 114 6.35 -13.44 -9.31
N ASN A 115 6.73 -14.68 -9.58
CA ASN A 115 6.61 -15.32 -10.88
C ASN A 115 5.14 -15.57 -11.29
N ASP A 116 4.22 -15.56 -10.34
CA ASP A 116 2.79 -15.84 -10.54
C ASP A 116 1.97 -14.54 -10.64
N GLY A 117 2.58 -13.38 -10.35
CA GLY A 117 1.98 -12.05 -10.46
C GLY A 117 1.44 -11.48 -9.16
N ASN A 118 1.70 -12.12 -8.02
CA ASN A 118 1.36 -11.54 -6.72
C ASN A 118 2.34 -10.41 -6.40
N ALA A 119 1.83 -9.29 -5.91
CA ALA A 119 2.62 -8.22 -5.33
C ALA A 119 2.88 -8.54 -3.85
N TRP A 120 4.14 -8.50 -3.45
CA TRP A 120 4.61 -8.77 -2.10
C TRP A 120 5.16 -7.52 -1.46
N TYR A 121 4.87 -7.34 -0.17
CA TYR A 121 5.38 -6.24 0.65
C TYR A 121 6.48 -6.73 1.58
N PHE A 122 7.64 -6.07 1.55
CA PHE A 122 8.83 -6.44 2.31
C PHE A 122 9.17 -5.45 3.44
N GLY A 123 8.30 -4.47 3.65
CA GLY A 123 8.41 -3.44 4.67
C GLY A 123 8.72 -2.04 4.14
N GLU A 124 8.92 -1.14 5.08
CA GLU A 124 8.98 0.31 4.91
C GLU A 124 10.08 0.97 5.74
N ASP A 125 10.54 2.11 5.23
CA ASP A 125 11.24 3.12 6.00
C ASP A 125 10.41 4.41 5.98
N THR A 126 9.60 4.56 7.02
CA THR A 126 8.60 5.62 7.20
C THR A 126 9.15 6.72 8.09
N THR A 127 8.99 7.98 7.67
CA THR A 127 9.22 9.16 8.50
C THR A 127 7.87 9.81 8.76
N GLU A 128 7.36 9.67 9.97
CA GLU A 128 6.16 10.38 10.42
C GLU A 128 6.58 11.75 10.96
N TYR A 129 5.85 12.79 10.58
CA TYR A 129 6.08 14.17 11.01
C TYR A 129 5.09 14.52 12.12
N LEU A 130 5.63 14.89 13.29
CA LEU A 130 4.84 15.13 14.49
C LEU A 130 4.62 16.63 14.69
N TYR A 131 3.40 16.99 15.09
CA TYR A 131 2.95 18.37 15.29
C TYR A 131 2.32 18.56 16.68
N ASP A 132 2.38 19.78 17.23
CA ASP A 132 1.56 20.17 18.39
C ASP A 132 0.12 20.53 17.98
N GLU A 133 -0.72 20.91 18.95
CA GLU A 133 -2.14 21.25 18.72
C GLU A 133 -2.32 22.46 17.78
N GLU A 134 -1.31 23.31 17.65
CA GLU A 134 -1.26 24.46 16.74
C GLU A 134 -0.54 24.17 15.41
N TRP A 135 -0.26 22.90 15.10
CA TRP A 135 0.42 22.44 13.89
C TRP A 135 1.86 22.95 13.72
N ASN A 136 2.57 23.23 14.82
CA ASN A 136 4.01 23.46 14.78
C ASN A 136 4.77 22.13 14.82
N PRO A 137 5.83 21.96 14.02
CA PRO A 137 6.60 20.73 13.99
C PRO A 137 7.35 20.53 15.32
N ILE A 138 7.12 19.38 15.96
CA ILE A 138 7.76 19.01 17.24
C ILE A 138 8.76 17.87 17.12
N GLY A 139 8.79 17.17 15.98
CA GLY A 139 9.77 16.13 15.73
C GLY A 139 9.37 15.20 14.59
N THR A 140 10.06 14.06 14.53
CA THR A 140 9.72 12.96 13.62
C THR A 140 9.80 11.63 14.35
N SER A 141 9.07 10.65 13.82
CA SER A 141 9.05 9.26 14.31
C SER A 141 9.43 8.29 13.20
N LYS A 142 10.02 7.16 13.61
CA LYS A 142 10.35 6.01 12.76
C LYS A 142 9.58 4.76 13.19
N ALA A 143 8.59 4.91 14.07
CA ALA A 143 7.95 3.79 14.77
C ALA A 143 7.25 2.80 13.84
N GLY A 144 6.67 3.25 12.73
CA GLY A 144 6.04 2.37 11.72
C GLY A 144 7.03 1.62 10.84
N SER A 145 8.32 1.99 10.83
CA SER A 145 9.29 1.35 9.93
C SER A 145 9.55 -0.11 10.30
N TRP A 146 9.51 -0.99 9.31
CA TRP A 146 9.80 -2.41 9.49
C TRP A 146 10.45 -3.01 8.25
N GLN A 147 11.14 -4.14 8.41
CA GLN A 147 11.76 -4.85 7.28
C GLN A 147 11.64 -6.35 7.46
N ALA A 148 11.13 -7.04 6.45
CA ALA A 148 11.12 -8.50 6.41
C ALA A 148 12.53 -9.09 6.69
N GLY A 149 12.59 -10.06 7.60
CA GLY A 149 13.81 -10.70 8.07
C GLY A 149 14.52 -10.01 9.23
N VAL A 150 14.00 -8.89 9.74
CA VAL A 150 14.49 -8.20 10.94
C VAL A 150 13.49 -8.42 12.07
N ASP A 151 13.98 -8.75 13.26
CA ASP A 151 13.17 -8.89 14.50
C ASP A 151 11.92 -9.79 14.37
N GLY A 152 11.97 -10.78 13.47
CA GLY A 152 10.89 -11.73 13.23
C GLY A 152 9.86 -11.30 12.19
N ALA A 153 10.01 -10.11 11.58
CA ALA A 153 9.10 -9.64 10.57
C ALA A 153 9.14 -10.52 9.30
N GLU A 154 7.98 -10.82 8.72
CA GLU A 154 7.85 -11.61 7.49
C GLU A 154 7.25 -10.77 6.36
N PRO A 155 7.60 -11.04 5.08
CA PRO A 155 6.96 -10.36 3.97
C PRO A 155 5.52 -10.87 3.78
N GLY A 156 4.60 -9.97 3.45
CA GLY A 156 3.20 -10.29 3.18
C GLY A 156 2.81 -10.08 1.71
N ILE A 157 1.55 -10.36 1.40
CA ILE A 157 0.95 -10.13 0.10
C ILE A 157 0.29 -8.75 0.11
N LEU A 158 0.80 -7.85 -0.73
CA LEU A 158 0.17 -6.53 -0.96
C LEU A 158 -1.05 -6.66 -1.88
N MET A 159 -0.95 -7.52 -2.90
CA MET A 159 -2.04 -7.75 -3.84
C MET A 159 -1.90 -9.11 -4.51
N LEU A 160 -2.95 -9.95 -4.41
CA LEU A 160 -3.00 -11.23 -5.12
C LEU A 160 -3.05 -11.02 -6.64
N ALA A 161 -2.51 -11.99 -7.39
CA ALA A 161 -2.57 -12.00 -8.84
C ALA A 161 -4.01 -12.18 -9.38
N ASP A 162 -4.82 -12.97 -8.69
CA ASP A 162 -6.20 -13.30 -9.04
C ASP A 162 -7.09 -13.33 -7.78
N PRO A 163 -7.36 -12.17 -7.16
CA PRO A 163 -8.18 -12.07 -5.96
C PRO A 163 -9.64 -12.42 -6.27
N MET A 164 -10.28 -13.20 -5.40
CA MET A 164 -11.71 -13.44 -5.43
C MET A 164 -12.42 -12.67 -4.31
N PRO A 165 -13.69 -12.25 -4.53
CA PRO A 165 -14.48 -11.64 -3.47
C PRO A 165 -14.54 -12.55 -2.23
N GLY A 166 -14.10 -12.02 -1.08
CA GLY A 166 -14.06 -12.74 0.18
C GLY A 166 -12.70 -13.36 0.52
N ASP A 167 -11.70 -13.29 -0.37
CA ASP A 167 -10.34 -13.67 -0.02
C ASP A 167 -9.76 -12.74 1.06
N SER A 168 -8.97 -13.34 1.94
CA SER A 168 -8.18 -12.64 2.96
C SER A 168 -6.75 -13.16 2.92
N TYR A 169 -5.79 -12.27 3.15
CA TYR A 169 -4.37 -12.55 3.17
C TYR A 169 -3.69 -11.49 4.04
N ARG A 170 -2.49 -11.78 4.55
CA ARG A 170 -1.71 -10.83 5.37
C ARG A 170 -0.80 -9.98 4.50
N GLN A 171 -0.83 -8.67 4.69
CA GLN A 171 0.06 -7.71 4.06
C GLN A 171 1.29 -7.43 4.93
N GLU A 172 1.12 -7.44 6.25
CA GLU A 172 2.17 -7.16 7.22
C GLU A 172 2.21 -8.22 8.31
N PHE A 173 3.41 -8.61 8.73
CA PHE A 173 3.59 -9.53 9.84
C PHE A 173 4.81 -9.13 10.66
N TYR A 174 4.59 -8.23 11.61
CA TYR A 174 5.55 -7.83 12.63
C TYR A 174 4.81 -7.48 13.94
N GLU A 175 4.79 -8.45 14.86
CA GLU A 175 4.00 -8.39 16.10
C GLU A 175 4.21 -7.08 16.88
N GLY A 176 3.10 -6.37 17.14
CA GLY A 176 3.10 -5.13 17.92
C GLY A 176 3.65 -3.90 17.20
N VAL A 177 3.97 -4.00 15.90
CA VAL A 177 4.44 -2.88 15.09
C VAL A 177 3.64 -2.73 13.79
N ALA A 178 3.43 -3.83 13.05
CA ALA A 178 2.80 -3.83 11.73
C ALA A 178 2.11 -5.18 11.49
N GLU A 179 0.77 -5.23 11.62
CA GLU A 179 -0.05 -6.43 11.48
C GLU A 179 -1.36 -6.09 10.73
N ASP A 180 -1.45 -6.51 9.47
CA ASP A 180 -2.63 -6.37 8.59
C ASP A 180 -2.79 -7.64 7.73
#